data_AF-A0A0L8HUS6-F1
#
_entry.id   AF-A0A0L8HUS6-F1
#
_cell.length_a   1.000
_cell.length_b   1.000
_cell.length_c   1.000
_cell.angle_alpha   90.00
_cell.angle_beta   90.00
_cell.angle_gamma   90.00
#
_symmetry.space_group_name_H-M   'P 1'
#
loop_
_entity.id
_entity.type
_entity.pdbx_description
1 polymer ?
#
loop_
_entity_poly.entity_id
_entity_poly.type
_entity_poly.pdbx_seq_one_letter_code
_entity_poly.pdbx_strand_id
1 'polypeptide(L)'
;MIVGFQYMAMTITGVFHLGIGVLCFIISMVGFSTKLIQYHPIGHLSNVTSAAACIVSLWIITIGIFGILAGLKSNTEIQTRRMKITYMVLAILSACIFSIGGMSAFSGHAAWIQLSLRYESYYPLFCVGSFAMFAEFILAIVSSSICCCCSQAKNNVVVIHQNQATEFVNPSINTSYSPITHYSPNVADPYMPQEFNEMK
;
A
#
# COMPACT_ATOMS: atom_id res chain seq x y z
N MET A 1 -2.17 -23.79 -4.26
CA MET A 1 -1.43 -23.41 -3.02
C MET A 1 -1.27 -21.89 -2.86
N ILE A 2 -0.91 -21.16 -3.92
CA ILE A 2 -0.68 -19.69 -3.88
C ILE A 2 -1.89 -18.87 -3.41
N VAL A 3 -3.11 -19.22 -3.83
CA VAL A 3 -4.31 -18.45 -3.45
C VAL A 3 -4.61 -18.57 -1.95
N GLY A 4 -4.41 -19.74 -1.35
CA GLY A 4 -4.60 -19.95 0.11
C GLY A 4 -3.61 -19.15 0.95
N PHE A 5 -2.36 -19.03 0.49
CA PHE A 5 -1.34 -18.21 1.13
C PHE A 5 -1.71 -16.72 1.17
N GLN A 6 -2.34 -16.21 0.10
CA GLN A 6 -2.75 -14.80 0.01
C GLN A 6 -3.84 -14.46 1.03
N TYR A 7 -4.86 -15.31 1.16
CA TYR A 7 -5.93 -15.12 2.15
C TYR A 7 -5.37 -15.10 3.57
N MET A 8 -4.51 -16.07 3.90
CA MET A 8 -3.88 -16.16 5.21
C MET A 8 -2.98 -14.95 5.49
N ALA A 9 -2.18 -14.51 4.52
CA ALA A 9 -1.32 -13.33 4.67
C ALA A 9 -2.15 -12.06 4.94
N MET A 10 -3.24 -11.82 4.20
CA MET A 10 -4.13 -10.67 4.41
C MET A 10 -4.81 -10.69 5.79
N THR A 11 -5.24 -11.86 6.26
CA THR A 11 -5.80 -11.98 7.61
C THR A 11 -4.75 -11.68 8.67
N ILE A 12 -3.53 -12.23 8.54
CA ILE A 12 -2.44 -12.02 9.50
C ILE A 12 -2.06 -10.54 9.57
N THR A 13 -1.82 -9.89 8.42
CA THR A 13 -1.50 -8.46 8.41
C THR A 13 -2.65 -7.62 8.94
N GLY A 14 -3.90 -7.97 8.62
CA GLY A 14 -5.10 -7.34 9.19
C GLY A 14 -5.15 -7.41 10.72
N VAL A 15 -4.82 -8.55 11.31
CA VAL A 15 -4.74 -8.71 12.78
C VAL A 15 -3.65 -7.82 13.37
N PHE A 16 -2.48 -7.72 12.73
CA PHE A 16 -1.41 -6.85 13.21
C PHE A 16 -1.82 -5.36 13.16
N HIS A 17 -2.42 -4.89 12.07
CA HIS A 17 -2.96 -3.53 12.00
C HIS A 17 -3.98 -3.29 13.11
N LEU A 18 -4.91 -4.23 13.32
CA LEU A 18 -5.91 -4.10 14.38
C LEU A 18 -5.26 -4.00 15.77
N GLY A 19 -4.29 -4.86 16.06
CA GLY A 19 -3.58 -4.86 17.35
C GLY A 19 -2.82 -3.55 17.60
N ILE A 20 -2.08 -3.07 16.60
CA ILE A 20 -1.37 -1.78 16.69
C ILE A 20 -2.36 -0.63 16.85
N GLY A 21 -3.42 -0.60 16.05
CA GLY A 21 -4.46 0.42 16.13
C GLY A 21 -5.13 0.49 17.50
N VAL A 22 -5.46 -0.66 18.11
CA VAL A 22 -6.03 -0.72 19.46
C VAL A 22 -5.03 -0.25 20.52
N LEU A 23 -3.77 -0.66 20.43
CA LEU A 23 -2.71 -0.20 21.34
C LEU A 23 -2.58 1.33 21.28
N CYS A 24 -2.43 1.89 20.07
CA CYS A 24 -2.32 3.33 19.87
C CYS A 24 -3.58 4.08 20.34
N PHE A 25 -4.76 3.50 20.14
CA PHE A 25 -6.02 4.07 20.63
C PHE A 25 -6.02 4.19 22.16
N ILE A 26 -5.65 3.14 22.88
CA ILE A 26 -5.55 3.16 24.35
C ILE A 26 -4.55 4.23 24.81
N ILE A 27 -3.37 4.30 24.18
CA ILE A 27 -2.35 5.32 24.52
C ILE A 27 -2.90 6.74 24.27
N SER A 28 -3.62 6.96 23.16
CA SER A 28 -4.24 8.25 22.86
C SER A 28 -5.29 8.67 23.90
N MET A 29 -6.03 7.71 24.47
CA MET A 29 -6.99 7.97 25.54
C MET A 29 -6.32 8.38 26.85
N VAL A 30 -5.16 7.81 27.17
CA VAL A 30 -4.32 8.28 28.28
C VAL A 30 -3.84 9.72 28.01
N GLY A 31 -3.53 10.05 26.75
CA GLY A 31 -3.17 11.41 26.33
C GLY A 31 -4.20 12.46 26.69
N PHE A 32 -5.49 12.23 26.48
CA PHE A 32 -6.54 13.16 26.90
C PHE A 32 -6.59 13.45 28.41
N SER A 33 -5.99 12.56 29.22
CA SER A 33 -5.90 12.75 30.68
C SER A 33 -4.71 13.62 31.09
N THR A 34 -3.70 13.82 30.21
CA THR A 34 -2.54 14.66 30.51
C THR A 34 -2.92 16.13 30.23
N LYS A 35 -2.93 16.99 31.25
CA LYS A 35 -3.22 18.43 31.06
C LYS A 35 -1.94 19.20 30.74
N LEU A 36 -1.32 18.88 29.60
CA LEU A 36 -0.09 19.54 29.15
C LEU A 36 -0.40 20.87 28.46
N ILE A 37 0.28 21.93 28.92
CA ILE A 37 0.34 23.30 28.39
C ILE A 37 -1.00 23.85 27.85
N GLN A 38 -1.58 24.79 28.59
CA GLN A 38 -2.84 25.43 28.25
C GLN A 38 -2.59 26.53 27.20
N TYR A 39 -3.15 26.37 26.00
CA TYR A 39 -3.29 27.46 25.03
C TYR A 39 -4.54 28.26 25.40
N HIS A 40 -4.33 29.47 25.89
CA HIS A 40 -5.43 30.41 26.14
C HIS A 40 -6.03 30.87 24.79
N PRO A 41 -7.36 30.88 24.58
CA PRO A 41 -8.43 30.55 25.53
C PRO A 41 -9.11 29.18 25.34
N ILE A 42 -8.73 28.32 24.37
CA ILE A 42 -9.65 27.26 23.86
C ILE A 42 -9.11 25.80 23.95
N GLY A 43 -7.90 25.52 24.43
CA GLY A 43 -7.52 24.11 24.59
C GLY A 43 -6.15 23.79 25.19
N HIS A 44 -5.99 22.56 25.67
CA HIS A 44 -4.69 21.99 26.02
C HIS A 44 -4.02 21.41 24.77
N LEU A 45 -2.71 21.64 24.58
CA LEU A 45 -2.00 21.06 23.44
C LEU A 45 -2.03 19.52 23.46
N SER A 46 -2.10 18.96 24.67
CA SER A 46 -2.39 17.55 24.89
C SER A 46 -3.65 17.08 24.15
N ASN A 47 -4.75 17.85 24.18
CA ASN A 47 -5.99 17.45 23.53
C ASN A 47 -5.84 17.40 22.02
N VAL A 48 -5.09 18.34 21.43
CA VAL A 48 -4.87 18.40 19.97
C VAL A 48 -4.02 17.21 19.50
N THR A 49 -2.90 16.96 20.18
CA THR A 49 -2.00 15.84 19.84
C THR A 49 -2.66 14.48 20.11
N SER A 50 -3.41 14.35 21.20
CA SER A 50 -4.16 13.13 21.54
C SER A 50 -5.33 12.88 20.59
N ALA A 51 -6.02 13.93 20.14
CA ALA A 51 -7.06 13.81 19.12
C ALA A 51 -6.51 13.35 17.77
N ALA A 52 -5.38 13.91 17.34
CA ALA A 52 -4.70 13.46 16.13
C ALA A 52 -4.27 11.98 16.25
N ALA A 53 -3.68 11.58 17.37
CA ALA A 53 -3.31 10.20 17.65
C ALA A 53 -4.54 9.26 17.67
N CYS A 54 -5.67 9.70 18.24
CA CYS A 54 -6.91 8.95 18.28
C CYS A 54 -7.49 8.72 16.88
N ILE A 55 -7.58 9.77 16.06
CA ILE A 55 -8.07 9.68 14.67
C ILE A 55 -7.21 8.69 13.86
N VAL A 56 -5.89 8.80 13.98
CA VAL A 56 -4.95 7.89 13.33
C VAL A 56 -5.16 6.44 13.79
N SER A 57 -5.35 6.23 15.09
CA SER A 57 -5.58 4.90 15.65
C SER A 57 -6.87 4.27 15.13
N LEU A 58 -7.96 5.05 15.04
CA LEU A 58 -9.23 4.60 14.47
C LEU A 58 -9.12 4.24 12.98
N TRP A 59 -8.31 4.99 12.23
CA TRP A 59 -8.00 4.65 10.84
C TRP A 59 -7.33 3.28 10.75
N ILE A 60 -6.28 3.04 11.54
CA ILE A 60 -5.54 1.77 11.54
C ILE A 60 -6.43 0.60 11.98
N ILE A 61 -7.30 0.79 12.98
CA ILE A 61 -8.31 -0.22 13.38
C ILE A 61 -9.20 -0.58 12.18
N THR A 62 -9.65 0.43 11.42
CA THR A 62 -10.46 0.23 10.23
C THR A 62 -9.71 -0.61 9.19
N ILE A 63 -8.44 -0.29 8.93
CA ILE A 63 -7.56 -1.09 8.05
C ILE A 63 -7.50 -2.55 8.52
N GLY A 64 -7.29 -2.77 9.82
CA GLY A 64 -7.19 -4.11 10.39
C GLY A 64 -8.45 -4.94 10.18
N ILE A 65 -9.62 -4.35 10.43
CA ILE A 65 -10.92 -4.99 10.17
C ILE A 65 -11.05 -5.32 8.67
N PHE A 66 -10.72 -4.39 7.78
CA PHE A 66 -10.77 -4.64 6.33
C PHE A 66 -9.81 -5.75 5.89
N GLY A 67 -8.60 -5.83 6.44
CA GLY A 67 -7.63 -6.88 6.15
C GLY A 67 -8.14 -8.27 6.56
N ILE A 68 -8.74 -8.37 7.75
CA ILE A 68 -9.36 -9.62 8.25
C ILE A 68 -10.50 -10.04 7.32
N LEU A 69 -11.40 -9.12 6.98
CA LEU A 69 -12.54 -9.40 6.08
C LEU A 69 -12.09 -9.79 4.68
N ALA A 70 -11.06 -9.13 4.14
CA ALA A 70 -10.49 -9.43 2.82
C ALA A 70 -9.84 -10.82 2.77
N GLY A 71 -9.29 -11.29 3.90
CA GLY A 71 -8.68 -12.62 4.02
C GLY A 71 -9.66 -13.77 4.25
N LEU A 72 -10.96 -13.52 4.40
CA LEU A 72 -11.94 -14.58 4.60
C LEU A 72 -12.10 -15.46 3.34
N LYS A 73 -11.89 -16.77 3.50
CA LYS A 73 -12.00 -17.78 2.43
C LYS A 73 -13.41 -17.93 1.86
N SER A 74 -14.44 -17.50 2.59
CA SER A 74 -15.84 -17.58 2.16
C SER A 74 -16.24 -16.55 1.10
N ASN A 75 -15.39 -15.57 0.81
CA ASN A 75 -15.68 -14.51 -0.14
C ASN A 75 -15.69 -15.02 -1.59
N THR A 76 -16.58 -14.46 -2.42
CA THR A 76 -16.54 -14.71 -3.87
C THR A 76 -15.26 -14.15 -4.49
N GLU A 77 -14.86 -14.64 -5.66
CA GLU A 77 -13.63 -14.18 -6.34
C GLU A 77 -13.68 -12.68 -6.70
N ILE A 78 -14.84 -12.20 -7.16
CA ILE A 78 -15.06 -10.79 -7.50
C ILE A 78 -14.97 -9.91 -6.24
N GLN A 79 -15.59 -10.34 -5.14
CA GLN A 79 -15.55 -9.62 -3.87
C GLN A 79 -14.14 -9.59 -3.28
N THR A 80 -13.42 -10.71 -3.34
CA THR A 80 -12.01 -10.80 -2.91
C THR A 80 -11.16 -9.80 -3.68
N ARG A 81 -11.30 -9.72 -5.02
CA ARG A 81 -10.54 -8.78 -5.84
C ARG A 81 -10.81 -7.33 -5.43
N ARG A 82 -12.07 -6.96 -5.20
CA ARG A 82 -12.45 -5.62 -4.75
C ARG A 82 -11.88 -5.30 -3.37
N MET A 83 -12.08 -6.19 -2.39
CA MET A 83 -11.59 -6.01 -1.03
C MET A 83 -10.07 -5.91 -0.97
N LYS A 84 -9.36 -6.69 -1.79
CA LYS A 84 -7.91 -6.61 -1.91
C LYS A 84 -7.42 -5.26 -2.43
N ILE A 85 -8.07 -4.70 -3.45
CA ILE A 85 -7.73 -3.37 -3.97
C ILE A 85 -8.02 -2.32 -2.90
N THR A 86 -9.16 -2.39 -2.21
CA THR A 86 -9.49 -1.47 -1.13
C THR A 86 -8.47 -1.54 0.00
N TYR A 87 -8.13 -2.75 0.47
CA TYR A 87 -7.14 -2.95 1.52
C TYR A 87 -5.75 -2.43 1.13
N MET A 88 -5.34 -2.63 -0.13
CA MET A 88 -4.10 -2.08 -0.68
C MET A 88 -4.09 -0.54 -0.65
N VAL A 89 -5.15 0.10 -1.11
CA VAL A 89 -5.25 1.58 -1.10
C VAL A 89 -5.24 2.11 0.33
N LEU A 90 -5.98 1.48 1.23
CA LEU A 90 -6.01 1.85 2.64
C LEU A 90 -4.62 1.71 3.30
N ALA A 91 -3.88 0.64 2.99
CA ALA A 91 -2.52 0.43 3.48
C ALA A 91 -1.55 1.50 2.95
N ILE A 92 -1.63 1.86 1.67
CA ILE A 92 -0.81 2.95 1.10
C ILE A 92 -1.11 4.28 1.78
N LEU A 93 -2.40 4.62 1.97
CA LEU A 93 -2.80 5.81 2.70
C LEU A 93 -2.30 5.80 4.15
N SER A 94 -2.30 4.62 4.79
CA SER A 94 -1.73 4.43 6.13
C SER A 94 -0.25 4.79 6.15
N ALA A 95 0.54 4.26 5.21
CA ALA A 95 1.98 4.50 5.15
C ALA A 95 2.30 5.98 4.89
N CYS A 96 1.59 6.62 3.94
CA CYS A 96 1.92 7.98 3.49
C CYS A 96 1.46 9.08 4.46
N ILE A 97 0.31 8.91 5.13
CA ILE A 97 -0.32 10.00 5.89
C ILE A 97 -0.43 9.62 7.37
N PHE A 98 -1.15 8.53 7.65
CA PHE A 98 -1.56 8.24 9.03
C PHE A 98 -0.40 7.76 9.90
N SER A 99 0.54 6.98 9.34
CA SER A 99 1.73 6.52 10.06
C SER A 99 2.66 7.66 10.44
N ILE A 100 2.93 8.55 9.48
CA ILE A 100 3.76 9.75 9.70
C ILE A 100 3.06 10.71 10.68
N GLY A 101 1.76 10.93 10.50
CA GLY A 101 0.94 11.75 11.39
C GLY A 101 0.91 11.20 12.82
N GLY A 102 0.74 9.88 12.99
CA GLY A 102 0.75 9.23 14.30
C GLY A 102 2.12 9.28 14.97
N MET A 103 3.21 8.97 14.25
CA MET A 103 4.57 9.13 14.77
C MET A 103 4.79 10.55 15.27
N SER A 104 4.40 11.55 14.48
CA SER A 104 4.55 12.97 14.85
C SER A 104 3.69 13.33 16.06
N ALA A 105 2.45 12.84 16.14
CA ALA A 105 1.54 13.10 17.25
C ALA A 105 2.05 12.49 18.57
N PHE A 106 2.44 11.21 18.58
CA PHE A 106 2.95 10.55 19.77
C PHE A 106 4.33 11.09 20.19
N SER A 107 5.25 11.30 19.25
CA SER A 107 6.56 11.91 19.54
C SER A 107 6.42 13.35 20.03
N GLY A 108 5.53 14.14 19.43
CA GLY A 108 5.25 15.51 19.87
C GLY A 108 4.67 15.55 21.28
N HIS A 109 3.75 14.64 21.60
CA HIS A 109 3.20 14.52 22.95
C HIS A 109 4.27 14.10 23.97
N ALA A 110 5.12 13.11 23.63
CA ALA A 110 6.25 12.70 24.47
C ALA A 110 7.23 13.85 24.72
N ALA A 111 7.60 14.61 23.67
CA ALA A 111 8.46 15.78 23.78
C ALA A 111 7.85 16.83 24.71
N TRP A 112 6.53 17.03 24.67
CA TRP A 112 5.86 17.98 25.56
C TRP A 112 5.82 17.53 27.02
N ILE A 113 5.63 16.23 27.28
CA ILE A 113 5.78 15.66 28.63
C ILE A 113 7.17 15.98 29.16
N GLN A 114 8.21 15.67 28.37
CA GLN A 114 9.61 15.88 28.75
C GLN A 114 9.93 17.36 29.02
N LEU A 115 9.43 18.27 28.19
CA LEU A 115 9.67 19.71 28.36
C LEU A 115 8.90 20.31 29.54
N SER A 116 7.72 19.79 29.86
CA SER A 116 6.88 20.32 30.94
C SER A 116 7.26 19.80 32.32
N LEU A 117 8.12 18.76 32.41
CA LEU A 117 8.49 18.04 33.65
C LEU A 117 7.28 17.57 34.47
N ARG A 118 6.12 17.42 33.80
CA ARG A 118 4.87 16.94 34.39
C ARG A 118 4.50 15.64 33.73
N TYR A 119 4.03 14.68 34.54
CA TYR A 119 3.60 13.37 34.07
C TYR A 119 4.73 12.54 33.41
N GLU A 120 5.97 12.69 33.88
CA GLU A 120 7.13 11.97 33.31
C GLU A 120 6.95 10.45 33.28
N SER A 121 6.17 9.89 34.22
CA SER A 121 5.82 8.46 34.22
C SER A 121 5.10 8.01 32.95
N TYR A 122 4.44 8.92 32.21
CA TYR A 122 3.78 8.60 30.94
C TYR A 122 4.67 8.81 29.72
N TYR A 123 5.82 9.50 29.82
CA TYR A 123 6.79 9.64 28.72
C TYR A 123 7.07 8.33 27.97
N PRO A 124 7.46 7.22 28.64
CA PRO A 124 7.76 5.97 27.95
C PRO A 124 6.55 5.40 27.19
N LEU A 125 5.33 5.64 27.68
CA LEU A 125 4.10 5.18 27.03
C LEU A 125 3.91 5.85 25.66
N PHE A 126 4.16 7.16 25.55
CA PHE A 126 4.07 7.87 24.27
C PHE A 126 5.22 7.52 23.32
N CYS A 127 6.41 7.20 23.84
CA CYS A 127 7.49 6.64 23.03
C CYS A 127 7.11 5.27 22.44
N VAL A 128 6.47 4.40 23.22
CA VAL A 128 5.92 3.12 22.73
C VAL A 128 4.87 3.35 21.66
N GLY A 129 3.98 4.34 21.83
CA GLY A 129 3.01 4.73 20.81
C GLY A 129 3.69 5.15 19.50
N SER A 130 4.73 5.97 19.57
CA SER A 130 5.51 6.38 18.38
C SER A 130 6.20 5.20 17.69
N PHE A 131 6.82 4.30 18.47
CA PHE A 131 7.41 3.07 17.92
C PHE A 131 6.36 2.16 17.27
N ALA A 132 5.17 2.02 17.87
CA ALA A 132 4.08 1.25 17.28
C ALA A 132 3.63 1.85 15.94
N MET A 133 3.61 3.18 15.80
CA MET A 133 3.32 3.86 14.53
C MET A 133 4.42 3.65 13.47
N PHE A 134 5.68 3.52 13.88
CA PHE A 134 6.77 3.10 12.99
C PHE A 134 6.60 1.64 12.54
N ALA A 135 6.20 0.74 13.44
CA ALA A 135 5.87 -0.63 13.08
C ALA A 135 4.68 -0.69 12.11
N GLU A 136 3.65 0.13 12.33
CA GLU A 136 2.52 0.30 11.40
C GLU A 136 2.99 0.79 10.03
N PHE A 137 3.92 1.74 9.97
CA PHE A 137 4.49 2.21 8.70
C PHE A 137 5.10 1.07 7.89
N ILE A 138 5.95 0.25 8.53
CA ILE A 138 6.57 -0.92 7.89
C ILE A 138 5.49 -1.92 7.47
N LEU A 139 4.56 -2.24 8.39
CA LEU A 139 3.50 -3.19 8.14
C LEU A 139 2.61 -2.77 6.97
N ALA A 140 2.25 -1.49 6.87
CA ALA A 140 1.47 -0.93 5.78
C ALA A 140 2.17 -1.07 4.42
N ILE A 141 3.49 -0.86 4.36
CA ILE A 141 4.29 -1.11 3.16
C ILE A 141 4.26 -2.59 2.79
N VAL A 142 4.48 -3.48 3.76
CA VAL A 142 4.46 -4.93 3.55
C VAL A 142 3.08 -5.40 3.07
N SER A 143 2.01 -4.95 3.72
CA SER A 143 0.62 -5.24 3.34
C SER A 143 0.31 -4.79 1.92
N SER A 144 0.69 -3.57 1.54
CA SER A 144 0.51 -3.07 0.18
C SER A 144 1.29 -3.91 -0.85
N SER A 145 2.52 -4.32 -0.51
CA SER A 145 3.38 -5.13 -1.37
C SER A 145 2.81 -6.52 -1.60
N ILE A 146 2.30 -7.17 -0.54
CA ILE A 146 1.61 -8.45 -0.63
C ILE A 146 0.41 -8.33 -1.58
N CYS A 147 -0.38 -7.26 -1.46
CA CYS A 147 -1.51 -7.05 -2.35
C CYS A 147 -1.09 -6.82 -3.82
N CYS A 148 -0.08 -6.00 -4.07
CA CYS A 148 0.45 -5.71 -5.40
C CYS A 148 1.01 -6.96 -6.10
N CYS A 149 2.01 -7.63 -5.50
CA CYS A 149 2.72 -8.75 -6.11
C CYS A 149 1.79 -9.96 -6.35
N CYS A 150 0.78 -10.13 -5.50
CA CYS A 150 -0.15 -11.24 -5.60
C CYS A 150 -1.31 -11.00 -6.58
N SER A 151 -1.49 -9.78 -7.10
CA SER A 151 -2.61 -9.42 -8.00
C SER A 151 -2.35 -9.80 -9.46
N GLN A 152 -1.08 -9.79 -9.88
CA GLN A 152 -0.69 -10.11 -11.27
C GLN A 152 -0.72 -11.61 -11.60
N ALA A 153 -0.61 -12.50 -10.61
CA ALA A 153 -0.47 -13.93 -10.84
C ALA A 153 -1.70 -14.64 -11.48
N LYS A 154 -2.86 -13.97 -11.56
CA LYS A 154 -4.07 -14.53 -12.20
C LYS A 154 -4.49 -13.83 -13.50
N ASN A 155 -4.00 -12.63 -13.78
CA ASN A 155 -4.37 -11.88 -14.98
C ASN A 155 -3.29 -11.91 -16.08
N ASN A 156 -2.11 -12.48 -15.79
CA ASN A 156 -1.05 -12.69 -16.79
C ASN A 156 -0.96 -14.15 -17.23
N VAL A 157 -2.08 -14.72 -17.68
CA VAL A 157 -2.03 -15.57 -18.90
C VAL A 157 -2.25 -14.63 -20.08
N VAL A 158 -1.43 -13.58 -20.17
CA VAL A 158 -0.94 -13.17 -21.47
C VAL A 158 0.06 -14.27 -21.80
N VAL A 159 -0.26 -15.02 -22.84
CA VAL A 159 0.71 -15.83 -23.57
C VAL A 159 1.89 -14.90 -23.87
N ILE A 160 2.92 -14.90 -23.02
CA ILE A 160 4.24 -14.54 -23.47
C ILE A 160 4.54 -15.66 -24.44
N HIS A 161 4.34 -15.40 -25.72
CA HIS A 161 5.01 -16.14 -26.77
C HIS A 161 6.49 -15.95 -26.47
N GLN A 162 7.02 -16.93 -25.75
CA GLN A 162 8.40 -17.38 -25.71
C GLN A 162 9.38 -16.41 -26.37
N ASN A 163 10.10 -15.63 -25.56
CA ASN A 163 11.50 -15.27 -25.82
C ASN A 163 12.12 -14.61 -24.59
N GLN A 164 12.36 -15.42 -23.57
CA GLN A 164 13.47 -15.26 -22.64
C GLN A 164 13.74 -16.68 -22.11
N ALA A 165 14.91 -17.28 -22.17
CA ALA A 165 16.28 -16.77 -22.17
C ALA A 165 17.21 -17.82 -22.81
N THR A 166 18.43 -17.44 -23.20
CA THR A 166 19.72 -17.97 -22.70
C THR A 166 20.85 -17.72 -23.70
N GLU A 167 21.93 -17.15 -23.18
CA GLU A 167 23.35 -17.40 -23.50
C GLU A 167 23.82 -17.58 -24.97
N PHE A 168 24.77 -16.70 -25.32
CA PHE A 168 25.93 -16.95 -26.19
C PHE A 168 26.13 -18.39 -26.68
N VAL A 169 25.60 -18.69 -27.88
CA VAL A 169 26.20 -19.66 -28.79
C VAL A 169 26.33 -18.99 -30.14
N ASN A 170 27.60 -18.78 -30.52
CA ASN A 170 28.07 -18.21 -31.77
C ASN A 170 27.40 -18.91 -32.98
N PRO A 171 26.59 -18.22 -33.82
CA PRO A 171 26.20 -18.80 -35.08
C PRO A 171 27.38 -18.68 -36.04
N SER A 172 27.91 -19.83 -36.45
CA SER A 172 28.85 -19.96 -37.55
C SER A 172 28.35 -19.18 -38.76
N ILE A 173 29.23 -18.30 -39.25
CA ILE A 173 29.16 -17.58 -40.51
C ILE A 173 28.62 -18.50 -41.63
N ASN A 174 27.52 -18.11 -42.27
CA ASN A 174 27.39 -18.18 -43.72
C ASN A 174 26.19 -17.37 -44.25
N THR A 175 26.55 -16.26 -44.89
CA THR A 175 26.04 -15.71 -46.17
C THR A 175 24.54 -15.64 -46.48
N SER A 176 24.17 -14.41 -46.88
CA SER A 176 23.12 -13.98 -47.82
C SER A 176 21.67 -14.04 -47.35
N TYR A 177 21.11 -12.91 -46.93
CA TYR A 177 19.83 -12.32 -47.39
C TYR A 177 19.72 -10.85 -46.93
N SER A 178 19.22 -9.95 -47.80
CA SER A 178 19.13 -8.49 -47.61
C SER A 178 18.10 -8.06 -46.54
N PRO A 179 18.27 -6.88 -45.90
CA PRO A 179 17.41 -6.45 -44.79
C PRO A 179 16.04 -5.97 -45.30
N ILE A 180 14.96 -6.58 -44.78
CA ILE A 180 13.60 -6.07 -44.96
C ILE A 180 13.38 -4.95 -43.94
N THR A 181 13.34 -3.71 -44.44
CA THR A 181 12.94 -2.51 -43.69
C THR A 181 11.42 -2.48 -43.53
N HIS A 182 10.90 -2.74 -42.33
CA HIS A 182 9.48 -2.50 -42.02
C HIS A 182 9.27 -1.05 -41.54
N TYR A 183 8.41 -0.33 -42.26
CA TYR A 183 8.01 1.06 -42.03
C TYR A 183 7.01 1.21 -40.87
N SER A 184 7.04 2.39 -40.24
CA SER A 184 6.12 2.86 -39.20
C SER A 184 4.71 3.15 -39.76
N PRO A 185 3.61 2.85 -39.03
CA PRO A 185 2.26 2.93 -39.56
C PRO A 185 1.77 4.38 -39.49
N ASN A 186 2.04 5.17 -40.53
CA ASN A 186 1.31 6.42 -40.83
C ASN A 186 1.79 6.99 -42.18
N VAL A 187 1.44 6.35 -43.29
CA VAL A 187 1.47 7.00 -44.62
C VAL A 187 0.32 6.44 -45.47
N ALA A 188 -0.45 7.35 -46.07
CA ALA A 188 -1.66 7.10 -46.84
C ALA A 188 -1.44 6.30 -48.14
N ASP A 189 -2.41 5.45 -48.49
CA ASP A 189 -2.46 4.66 -49.73
C ASP A 189 -2.56 5.53 -50.99
N PRO A 190 -1.75 5.28 -52.03
CA PRO A 190 -2.04 5.71 -53.39
C PRO A 190 -2.55 4.54 -54.24
N TYR A 191 -3.81 4.62 -54.62
CA TYR A 191 -4.49 3.72 -55.58
C TYR A 191 -3.84 3.85 -56.98
N MET A 192 -3.50 2.72 -57.60
CA MET A 192 -2.94 2.62 -58.95
C MET A 192 -4.02 2.65 -60.06
N PRO A 193 -3.65 3.02 -61.31
CA PRO A 193 -4.60 3.33 -62.39
C PRO A 193 -5.16 2.08 -63.12
N GLN A 194 -6.40 2.19 -63.59
CA GLN A 194 -7.11 1.18 -64.40
C GLN A 194 -6.57 1.12 -65.83
N GLU A 195 -6.12 -0.05 -66.28
CA GLU A 195 -5.97 -0.37 -67.70
C GLU A 195 -7.20 -1.11 -68.23
N PHE A 196 -7.74 -0.54 -69.31
CA PHE A 196 -8.79 -1.07 -70.19
C PHE A 196 -8.22 -2.21 -71.04
N ASN A 197 -8.93 -3.32 -71.17
CA ASN A 197 -8.76 -4.24 -72.32
C ASN A 197 -10.13 -4.79 -72.74
N GLU A 198 -10.46 -4.55 -74.01
CA GLU A 198 -11.65 -5.04 -74.72
C GLU A 198 -11.53 -6.53 -75.09
N MET A 199 -12.67 -7.24 -75.14
CA MET A 199 -13.25 -7.89 -76.33
C MET A 199 -14.10 -9.12 -75.98
N LYS A 200 -15.43 -9.02 -76.20
CA LYS A 200 -16.14 -9.90 -77.14
C LYS A 200 -17.50 -9.32 -77.52
#